data_AF-A0AA37QG15-F1
#
_entry.id   AF-A0AA37QG15-F1
#
_cell.length_a   1.000
_cell.length_b   1.000
_cell.length_c   1.000
_cell.angle_alpha   90.00
_cell.angle_beta   90.00
_cell.angle_gamma   90.00
#
_symmetry.space_group_name_H-M   'P 1'
#
loop_
_entity.id
_entity.type
_entity.pdbx_description
1 polymer ?
#
loop_
_entity_poly.entity_id
_entity_poly.type
_entity_poly.pdbx_seq_one_letter_code
_entity_poly.pdbx_strand_id
1 'polypeptide(L)'
;MNRTFFVALFGFVALSCAEAPYRIAWAGCAPDQHQSFLCGDGKDAIRVFPQTISPSAKFGFGWRTSAGLPAGQVEPAADVENVLVRLTDGAVVGRLGGSYWDSGEMRANRYDLIAAWSPDSRAVVEVANSRWDTESFRFYAIGDADSVTLDLHELVERAVRAQSPQRAAKGRVFRVREDLPVKLDADGRLTFAAILFIPKSEQPALGFRLELMIKIIKSSAAARIISVQRAKLPD
;
A
#
# COMPACT_ATOMS: atom_id res chain seq x y z
N MET A 1 44.54 54.88 -61.85
CA MET A 1 43.29 54.78 -61.06
C MET A 1 43.04 53.30 -60.76
N ASN A 2 43.46 52.86 -59.58
CA ASN A 2 43.28 51.50 -59.07
C ASN A 2 41.88 51.35 -58.47
N ARG A 3 41.11 50.32 -58.87
CA ARG A 3 40.04 49.76 -58.03
C ARG A 3 39.92 48.26 -58.20
N THR A 4 40.65 47.57 -57.33
CA THR A 4 40.47 46.18 -56.92
C THR A 4 39.13 46.05 -56.18
N PHE A 5 38.24 45.14 -56.61
CA PHE A 5 37.03 44.80 -55.85
C PHE A 5 37.33 43.62 -54.91
N PHE A 6 37.17 43.85 -53.61
CA PHE A 6 37.20 42.84 -52.57
C PHE A 6 35.81 42.21 -52.40
N VAL A 7 35.82 40.89 -52.21
CA VAL A 7 34.68 39.98 -51.98
C VAL A 7 34.12 40.14 -50.56
N ALA A 8 32.82 39.90 -50.37
CA ALA A 8 32.28 39.45 -49.08
C ALA A 8 31.19 38.39 -49.30
N LEU A 9 31.54 37.12 -49.10
CA LEU A 9 30.62 35.98 -49.10
C LEU A 9 30.14 35.79 -47.65
N PHE A 10 28.89 36.10 -47.36
CA PHE A 10 28.28 35.83 -46.04
C PHE A 10 27.81 34.37 -45.98
N GLY A 11 28.55 33.53 -45.27
CA GLY A 11 28.12 32.18 -44.91
C GLY A 11 27.16 32.22 -43.71
N PHE A 12 25.91 31.81 -43.92
CA PHE A 12 24.96 31.55 -42.84
C PHE A 12 25.29 30.21 -42.19
N VAL A 13 25.81 30.23 -40.97
CA VAL A 13 25.89 29.04 -40.10
C VAL A 13 24.56 28.95 -39.35
N ALA A 14 23.70 28.01 -39.73
CA ALA A 14 22.51 27.67 -38.96
C ALA A 14 22.94 26.87 -37.73
N LEU A 15 22.94 27.52 -36.55
CA LEU A 15 22.98 26.82 -35.27
C LEU A 15 21.65 26.09 -35.09
N SER A 16 21.62 24.78 -35.37
CA SER A 16 20.58 23.91 -34.84
C SER A 16 20.82 23.74 -33.34
N CYS A 17 20.08 24.48 -32.52
CA CYS A 17 19.85 24.11 -31.13
C CYS A 17 19.05 22.81 -31.14
N ALA A 18 19.70 21.67 -30.91
CA ALA A 18 19.01 20.45 -30.55
C ALA A 18 18.36 20.69 -29.18
N GLU A 19 17.03 20.86 -29.17
CA GLU A 19 16.25 20.83 -27.94
C GLU A 19 16.37 19.42 -27.36
N ALA A 20 17.18 19.27 -26.31
CA ALA A 20 17.11 18.09 -25.46
C ALA A 20 15.67 18.02 -24.92
N PRO A 21 14.96 16.89 -25.04
CA PRO A 21 13.62 16.78 -24.49
C PRO A 21 13.71 17.09 -23.00
N TYR A 22 13.06 18.18 -22.60
CA TYR A 22 12.87 18.53 -21.20
C TYR A 22 12.04 17.40 -20.59
N ARG A 23 12.70 16.41 -19.99
CA ARG A 23 12.02 15.51 -19.06
C ARG A 23 11.61 16.40 -17.91
N ILE A 24 10.35 16.84 -17.92
CA ILE A 24 9.72 17.36 -16.72
C ILE A 24 9.90 16.22 -15.70
N ALA A 25 10.82 16.38 -14.77
CA ALA A 25 10.88 15.53 -13.60
C ALA A 25 9.52 15.73 -12.94
N TRP A 26 8.65 14.74 -13.06
CA TRP A 26 7.36 14.78 -12.39
C TRP A 26 7.69 14.86 -10.92
N ALA A 27 7.40 16.02 -10.31
CA ALA A 27 7.77 16.26 -8.93
C ALA A 27 7.05 15.30 -7.97
N GLY A 28 6.04 14.55 -8.44
CA GLY A 28 5.31 13.51 -7.73
C GLY A 28 4.79 12.41 -8.65
N CYS A 29 3.71 11.75 -8.24
CA CYS A 29 3.19 10.59 -8.96
C CYS A 29 2.34 11.00 -10.17
N ALA A 30 2.57 10.35 -11.31
CA ALA A 30 1.87 10.57 -12.57
C ALA A 30 0.83 9.45 -12.82
N PRO A 31 -0.33 9.73 -13.40
CA PRO A 31 -1.20 8.67 -13.89
C PRO A 31 -0.48 7.75 -14.87
N ASP A 32 -0.68 6.43 -14.74
CA ASP A 32 -0.15 5.43 -15.66
C ASP A 32 -1.25 4.93 -16.63
N GLN A 33 -0.86 4.07 -17.58
CA GLN A 33 -1.76 3.53 -18.60
C GLN A 33 -2.82 2.52 -18.06
N HIS A 34 -2.79 2.16 -16.78
CA HIS A 34 -3.66 1.15 -16.16
C HIS A 34 -4.47 1.75 -15.00
N GLN A 35 -4.83 3.03 -15.07
CA GLN A 35 -5.63 3.73 -14.04
C GLN A 35 -4.96 3.73 -12.66
N SER A 36 -3.64 3.58 -12.63
CA SER A 36 -2.79 3.66 -11.46
C SER A 36 -1.96 4.94 -11.49
N PHE A 37 -1.07 5.11 -10.52
CA PHE A 37 -0.08 6.17 -10.49
C PHE A 37 1.32 5.55 -10.43
N LEU A 38 2.25 6.15 -11.15
CA LEU A 38 3.67 5.83 -11.13
C LEU A 38 4.42 7.00 -10.47
N CYS A 39 5.16 6.72 -9.41
CA CYS A 39 6.01 7.68 -8.73
C CYS A 39 7.48 7.35 -9.06
N GLY A 40 8.26 8.34 -9.47
CA GLY A 40 9.66 8.13 -9.86
C GLY A 40 9.83 7.35 -11.16
N ASP A 41 11.07 6.94 -11.45
CA ASP A 41 11.42 6.18 -12.65
C ASP A 41 12.49 5.10 -12.37
N GLY A 42 12.73 4.23 -13.35
CA GLY A 42 13.77 3.21 -13.29
C GLY A 42 13.64 2.26 -12.09
N LYS A 43 14.72 2.14 -11.30
CA LYS A 43 14.80 1.24 -10.13
C LYS A 43 14.06 1.78 -8.91
N ASP A 44 13.85 3.08 -8.86
CA ASP A 44 13.18 3.74 -7.74
C ASP A 44 11.67 3.90 -8.01
N ALA A 45 11.19 3.44 -9.17
CA ALA A 45 9.79 3.52 -9.55
C ALA A 45 8.89 2.76 -8.57
N ILE A 46 7.84 3.45 -8.13
CA ILE A 46 6.79 2.88 -7.28
C ILE A 46 5.46 2.95 -8.04
N ARG A 47 4.76 1.82 -8.08
CA ARG A 47 3.42 1.76 -8.66
C ARG A 47 2.37 1.71 -7.57
N VAL A 48 1.42 2.63 -7.62
CA VAL A 48 0.37 2.82 -6.61
C VAL A 48 -0.80 1.88 -6.89
N PHE A 49 -1.33 1.22 -5.86
CA PHE A 49 -2.55 0.42 -5.97
C PHE A 49 -3.78 1.33 -5.96
N PRO A 50 -4.54 1.44 -7.07
CA PRO A 50 -5.62 2.43 -7.21
C PRO A 50 -6.66 2.35 -6.08
N GLN A 51 -7.00 1.13 -5.67
CA GLN A 51 -8.00 0.82 -4.64
C GLN A 51 -7.57 1.21 -3.22
N THR A 52 -6.33 1.65 -3.03
CA THR A 52 -5.77 2.00 -1.72
C THR A 52 -5.59 3.51 -1.53
N ILE A 53 -5.99 4.31 -2.52
CA ILE A 53 -5.87 5.77 -2.45
C ILE A 53 -6.75 6.31 -1.32
N SER A 54 -6.16 7.17 -0.49
CA SER A 54 -6.84 7.83 0.64
C SER A 54 -8.03 8.68 0.18
N PRO A 55 -9.03 8.94 1.05
CA PRO A 55 -10.16 9.84 0.75
C PRO A 55 -9.74 11.24 0.25
N SER A 56 -8.63 11.78 0.76
CA SER A 56 -8.08 13.07 0.34
C SER A 56 -7.28 13.02 -0.97
N ALA A 57 -7.09 11.84 -1.56
CA ALA A 57 -6.23 11.58 -2.71
C ALA A 57 -4.78 12.06 -2.55
N LYS A 58 -4.29 12.18 -1.30
CA LYS A 58 -2.90 12.60 -1.01
C LYS A 58 -1.96 11.43 -0.79
N PHE A 59 -2.49 10.27 -0.40
CA PHE A 59 -1.72 9.09 -0.09
C PHE A 59 -2.29 7.85 -0.78
N GLY A 60 -1.46 6.83 -0.93
CA GLY A 60 -1.87 5.50 -1.39
C GLY A 60 -0.82 4.46 -1.03
N PHE A 61 -1.20 3.19 -1.04
CA PHE A 61 -0.23 2.10 -0.99
C PHE A 61 0.34 1.89 -2.39
N GLY A 62 1.59 1.48 -2.46
CA GLY A 62 2.23 1.09 -3.70
C GLY A 62 3.25 -0.01 -3.47
N TRP A 63 3.89 -0.43 -4.55
CA TRP A 63 4.93 -1.43 -4.52
C TRP A 63 6.11 -1.07 -5.41
N ARG A 64 7.26 -1.61 -5.05
CA ARG A 64 8.51 -1.51 -5.79
C ARG A 64 9.35 -2.77 -5.60
N THR A 65 10.40 -2.89 -6.41
CA THR A 65 11.49 -3.85 -6.17
C THR A 65 12.83 -3.16 -6.35
N SER A 66 13.90 -3.75 -5.82
CA SER A 66 15.28 -3.25 -6.04
C SER A 66 15.75 -3.37 -7.50
N ALA A 67 15.06 -4.15 -8.33
CA ALA A 67 15.32 -4.28 -9.76
C ALA A 67 14.51 -3.29 -10.63
N GLY A 68 13.61 -2.51 -10.02
CA GLY A 68 12.60 -1.71 -10.72
C GLY A 68 11.31 -2.50 -10.98
N LEU A 69 10.34 -1.85 -11.62
CA LEU A 69 9.05 -2.47 -11.93
C LEU A 69 9.16 -3.34 -13.19
N PRO A 70 8.62 -4.56 -13.18
CA PRO A 70 8.53 -5.40 -14.37
C PRO A 70 7.55 -4.79 -15.38
N ALA A 71 7.82 -5.05 -16.66
CA ALA A 71 6.91 -4.73 -17.75
C ALA A 71 6.12 -5.98 -18.17
N GLY A 72 4.84 -5.79 -18.52
CA GLY A 72 3.99 -6.86 -19.05
C GLY A 72 3.57 -7.90 -18.01
N GLN A 73 3.37 -9.14 -18.50
CA GLN A 73 2.98 -10.31 -17.71
C GLN A 73 4.18 -11.06 -17.12
N VAL A 74 5.02 -10.36 -16.36
CA VAL A 74 6.23 -10.92 -15.76
C VAL A 74 6.18 -10.75 -14.25
N GLU A 75 6.46 -11.84 -13.52
CA GLU A 75 6.59 -11.79 -12.07
C GLU A 75 7.81 -10.94 -11.66
N PRO A 76 7.77 -10.25 -10.50
CA PRO A 76 8.90 -9.45 -10.05
C PRO A 76 10.16 -10.30 -9.83
N ALA A 77 11.28 -9.88 -10.40
CA ALA A 77 12.56 -10.62 -10.33
C ALA A 77 13.33 -10.42 -9.00
N ALA A 78 12.86 -9.52 -8.14
CA ALA A 78 13.45 -9.19 -6.85
C ALA A 78 12.34 -9.08 -5.79
N ASP A 79 12.75 -9.07 -4.52
CA ASP A 79 11.83 -8.96 -3.40
C ASP A 79 10.91 -7.73 -3.54
N VAL A 80 9.62 -7.98 -3.35
CA VAL A 80 8.58 -6.96 -3.39
C VAL A 80 8.53 -6.25 -2.06
N GLU A 81 8.59 -4.92 -2.10
CA GLU A 81 8.33 -4.06 -0.95
C GLU A 81 7.02 -3.32 -1.18
N ASN A 82 6.10 -3.39 -0.21
CA ASN A 82 4.92 -2.53 -0.17
C ASN A 82 5.23 -1.28 0.66
N VAL A 83 4.75 -0.14 0.19
CA VAL A 83 5.06 1.17 0.75
C VAL A 83 3.81 2.03 0.83
N LEU A 84 3.73 2.88 1.84
CA LEU A 84 2.78 3.98 1.93
C LEU A 84 3.45 5.23 1.33
N VAL A 85 2.82 5.81 0.32
CA VAL A 85 3.39 6.88 -0.51
C VAL A 85 2.54 8.13 -0.42
N ARG A 86 3.20 9.29 -0.38
CA ARG A 86 2.59 10.60 -0.61
C ARG A 86 2.55 10.88 -2.10
N LEU A 87 1.37 11.05 -2.66
CA LEU A 87 1.17 11.13 -4.11
C LEU A 87 1.69 12.43 -4.72
N THR A 88 1.74 13.51 -3.93
CA THR A 88 2.16 14.84 -4.41
C THR A 88 3.64 14.90 -4.79
N ASP A 89 4.47 14.09 -4.13
CA ASP A 89 5.93 14.12 -4.30
C ASP A 89 6.59 12.74 -4.46
N GLY A 90 5.80 11.66 -4.40
CA GLY A 90 6.30 10.29 -4.48
C GLY A 90 7.05 9.83 -3.22
N ALA A 91 7.05 10.63 -2.13
CA ALA A 91 7.79 10.29 -0.93
C ALA A 91 7.20 9.04 -0.25
N VAL A 92 8.07 8.08 0.07
CA VAL A 92 7.71 6.94 0.93
C VAL A 92 7.62 7.44 2.37
N VAL A 93 6.40 7.46 2.91
CA VAL A 93 6.14 7.89 4.30
C VAL A 93 6.02 6.70 5.25
N GLY A 94 6.01 5.47 4.76
CA GLY A 94 6.04 4.26 5.58
C GLY A 94 6.30 3.00 4.77
N ARG A 95 6.90 1.99 5.42
CA ARG A 95 7.03 0.64 4.86
C ARG A 95 5.88 -0.23 5.36
N LEU A 96 5.20 -0.89 4.44
CA LEU A 96 4.09 -1.80 4.73
C LEU A 96 4.61 -3.20 5.10
N GLY A 97 3.73 -4.02 5.68
CA GLY A 97 4.09 -5.39 6.08
C GLY A 97 3.91 -6.44 4.98
N GLY A 98 3.02 -6.20 4.02
CA GLY A 98 2.73 -7.12 2.93
C GLY A 98 3.73 -7.08 1.77
N SER A 99 3.56 -8.03 0.84
CA SER A 99 4.37 -8.17 -0.38
C SER A 99 3.50 -8.31 -1.63
N TYR A 100 2.32 -7.67 -1.64
CA TYR A 100 1.43 -7.66 -2.80
C TYR A 100 2.08 -6.94 -3.98
N TRP A 101 1.82 -7.36 -5.20
CA TRP A 101 2.30 -6.67 -6.39
C TRP A 101 1.26 -6.74 -7.51
N ASP A 102 1.27 -5.72 -8.35
CA ASP A 102 0.32 -5.58 -9.45
C ASP A 102 0.97 -4.74 -10.57
N SER A 103 1.33 -5.38 -11.68
CA SER A 103 1.88 -4.74 -12.88
C SER A 103 0.80 -4.14 -13.79
N GLY A 104 -0.48 -4.16 -13.39
CA GLY A 104 -1.62 -3.77 -14.23
C GLY A 104 -2.02 -4.82 -15.27
N GLU A 105 -1.10 -5.71 -15.64
CA GLU A 105 -1.36 -6.85 -16.52
C GLU A 105 -1.33 -8.19 -15.78
N MET A 106 -0.54 -8.26 -14.70
CA MET A 106 -0.40 -9.42 -13.84
C MET A 106 -0.31 -8.96 -12.38
N ARG A 107 -0.79 -9.78 -11.46
CA ARG A 107 -0.76 -9.48 -10.04
C ARG A 107 -0.47 -10.71 -9.22
N ALA A 108 -0.07 -10.49 -7.96
CA ALA A 108 0.13 -11.55 -6.99
C ALA A 108 -1.13 -12.43 -6.90
N ASN A 109 -0.94 -13.74 -7.12
CA ASN A 109 -2.03 -14.70 -7.08
C ASN A 109 -2.38 -15.06 -5.62
N ARG A 110 -3.68 -15.17 -5.31
CA ARG A 110 -4.19 -15.52 -3.97
C ARG A 110 -3.63 -14.61 -2.87
N TYR A 111 -3.61 -13.31 -3.14
CA TYR A 111 -3.15 -12.30 -2.20
C TYR A 111 -4.12 -11.12 -2.25
N ASP A 112 -4.59 -10.70 -1.09
CA ASP A 112 -5.53 -9.59 -0.94
C ASP A 112 -4.90 -8.49 -0.11
N LEU A 113 -5.03 -7.24 -0.57
CA LEU A 113 -4.53 -6.06 0.12
C LEU A 113 -5.65 -5.04 0.25
N ILE A 114 -5.90 -4.60 1.48
CA ILE A 114 -6.88 -3.55 1.80
C ILE A 114 -6.21 -2.42 2.59
N ALA A 115 -6.63 -1.20 2.27
CA ALA A 115 -6.35 0.01 3.03
C ALA A 115 -7.64 0.53 3.66
N ALA A 116 -7.77 0.42 4.99
CA ALA A 116 -8.88 1.00 5.74
C ALA A 116 -8.49 2.38 6.27
N TRP A 117 -8.81 3.41 5.49
CA TRP A 117 -8.50 4.81 5.82
C TRP A 117 -9.43 5.39 6.88
N SER A 118 -8.87 6.25 7.74
CA SER A 118 -9.68 7.19 8.51
C SER A 118 -10.29 8.23 7.56
N PRO A 119 -11.48 8.78 7.85
CA PRO A 119 -12.16 9.74 6.96
C PRO A 119 -11.33 10.99 6.65
N ASP A 120 -10.48 11.42 7.59
CA ASP A 120 -9.61 12.59 7.46
C ASP A 120 -8.27 12.28 6.76
N SER A 121 -8.06 11.04 6.30
CA SER A 121 -6.82 10.55 5.67
C SER A 121 -5.56 10.67 6.53
N ARG A 122 -5.70 10.82 7.86
CA ARG A 122 -4.56 10.93 8.78
C ARG A 122 -4.09 9.59 9.33
N ALA A 123 -4.85 8.53 9.12
CA ALA A 123 -4.46 7.18 9.49
C ALA A 123 -5.01 6.15 8.53
N VAL A 124 -4.36 4.99 8.48
CA VAL A 124 -4.75 3.86 7.67
C VAL A 124 -4.40 2.56 8.36
N VAL A 125 -5.26 1.57 8.21
CA VAL A 125 -4.96 0.19 8.58
C VAL A 125 -4.72 -0.63 7.31
N GLU A 126 -3.56 -1.26 7.24
CA GLU A 126 -3.21 -2.26 6.25
C GLU A 126 -3.74 -3.63 6.69
N VAL A 127 -4.42 -4.31 5.80
CA VAL A 127 -4.70 -5.75 5.89
C VAL A 127 -4.10 -6.41 4.65
N ALA A 128 -3.06 -7.22 4.84
CA ALA A 128 -2.43 -8.00 3.80
C ALA A 128 -2.63 -9.49 4.10
N ASN A 129 -3.36 -10.16 3.22
CA ASN A 129 -3.75 -11.54 3.38
C ASN A 129 -3.10 -12.41 2.31
N SER A 130 -2.35 -13.41 2.74
CA SER A 130 -1.85 -14.46 1.85
C SER A 130 -2.98 -15.43 1.50
N ARG A 131 -2.64 -16.49 0.78
CA ARG A 131 -3.56 -17.61 0.55
C ARG A 131 -4.01 -18.29 1.86
N TRP A 132 -3.19 -18.23 2.90
CA TRP A 132 -3.32 -19.10 4.07
C TRP A 132 -3.66 -18.37 5.36
N ASP A 133 -3.32 -17.09 5.49
CA ASP A 133 -3.46 -16.32 6.72
C ASP A 133 -3.43 -14.81 6.45
N THR A 134 -3.45 -14.02 7.53
CA THR A 134 -3.09 -12.60 7.49
C THR A 134 -1.60 -12.45 7.72
N GLU A 135 -0.86 -11.96 6.72
CA GLU A 135 0.58 -11.71 6.80
C GLU A 135 0.88 -10.37 7.48
N SER A 136 0.06 -9.34 7.19
CA SER A 136 0.19 -8.02 7.81
C SER A 136 -1.15 -7.53 8.29
N PHE A 137 -1.19 -7.08 9.54
CA PHE A 137 -2.29 -6.28 10.06
C PHE A 137 -1.72 -5.13 10.87
N ARG A 138 -1.62 -3.95 10.24
CA ARG A 138 -0.83 -2.83 10.78
C ARG A 138 -1.57 -1.52 10.67
N PHE A 139 -1.38 -0.68 11.68
CA PHE A 139 -1.87 0.69 11.70
C PHE A 139 -0.73 1.65 11.38
N TYR A 140 -1.04 2.69 10.61
CA TYR A 140 -0.15 3.79 10.30
C TYR A 140 -0.88 5.10 10.59
N ALA A 141 -0.33 5.95 11.44
CA ALA A 141 -0.71 7.35 11.56
C ALA A 141 0.27 8.21 10.76
N ILE A 142 -0.27 9.18 10.04
CA ILE A 142 0.46 10.05 9.13
C ILE A 142 0.49 11.45 9.74
N GLY A 143 1.68 11.88 10.16
CA GLY A 143 1.98 13.26 10.51
C GLY A 143 2.45 14.05 9.30
N ASP A 144 2.79 15.33 9.53
CA ASP A 144 3.27 16.21 8.45
C ASP A 144 4.67 15.80 7.95
N ALA A 145 5.53 15.34 8.87
CA ALA A 145 6.91 14.93 8.60
C ALA A 145 7.15 13.41 8.79
N ASP A 146 6.54 12.81 9.81
CA ASP A 146 6.80 11.43 10.22
C ASP A 146 5.54 10.57 10.17
N SER A 147 5.72 9.24 10.15
CA SER A 147 4.65 8.28 10.40
C SER A 147 4.89 7.48 11.68
N VAL A 148 3.79 7.04 12.30
CA VAL A 148 3.82 6.16 13.47
C VAL A 148 3.16 4.85 13.07
N THR A 149 3.86 3.74 13.27
CA THR A 149 3.36 2.39 12.96
C THR A 149 3.07 1.61 14.23
N LEU A 150 2.02 0.78 14.18
CA LEU A 150 1.70 -0.19 15.23
C LEU A 150 1.28 -1.51 14.58
N ASP A 151 1.94 -2.60 14.98
CA ASP A 151 1.53 -3.94 14.61
C ASP A 151 0.31 -4.37 15.44
N LEU A 152 -0.78 -4.72 14.77
CA LEU A 152 -2.04 -5.14 15.39
C LEU A 152 -2.18 -6.67 15.39
N HIS A 153 -1.37 -7.39 14.60
CA HIS A 153 -1.57 -8.80 14.30
C HIS A 153 -1.53 -9.66 15.56
N GLU A 154 -0.43 -9.64 16.31
CA GLU A 154 -0.27 -10.47 17.50
C GLU A 154 -1.27 -10.15 18.61
N LEU A 155 -1.57 -8.86 18.82
CA LEU A 155 -2.55 -8.40 19.81
C LEU A 155 -3.92 -8.99 19.51
N VAL A 156 -4.34 -8.89 18.25
CA VAL A 156 -5.66 -9.30 17.80
C VAL A 156 -5.78 -10.81 17.74
N GLU A 157 -4.81 -11.51 17.16
CA GLU A 157 -4.81 -12.96 17.09
C GLU A 157 -4.90 -13.58 18.48
N ARG A 158 -4.11 -13.06 19.44
CA ARG A 158 -4.15 -13.50 20.84
C ARG A 158 -5.54 -13.30 21.45
N ALA A 159 -6.15 -12.13 21.23
CA ALA A 159 -7.48 -11.83 21.75
C ALA A 159 -8.57 -12.74 21.15
N VAL A 160 -8.49 -13.04 19.85
CA VAL A 160 -9.40 -13.96 19.16
C VAL A 160 -9.25 -15.39 19.68
N ARG A 161 -8.01 -15.88 19.81
CA ARG A 161 -7.75 -17.24 20.31
C ARG A 161 -8.24 -17.41 21.74
N ALA A 162 -8.17 -16.38 22.58
CA ALA A 162 -8.69 -16.39 23.94
C ALA A 162 -10.22 -16.56 24.01
N GLN A 163 -10.97 -16.22 22.94
CA GLN A 163 -12.43 -16.41 22.86
C GLN A 163 -12.85 -17.82 22.40
N SER A 164 -11.89 -18.73 22.20
CA SER A 164 -12.16 -20.10 21.74
C SER A 164 -11.61 -21.13 22.73
N PRO A 165 -12.33 -22.23 23.00
CA PRO A 165 -11.73 -23.35 23.70
C PRO A 165 -10.48 -23.84 22.98
N GLN A 166 -9.41 -24.16 23.72
CA GLN A 166 -8.10 -24.52 23.15
C GLN A 166 -8.21 -25.64 22.10
N ARG A 167 -9.07 -26.64 22.33
CA ARG A 167 -9.34 -27.73 21.38
C ARG A 167 -9.96 -27.24 20.06
N ALA A 168 -10.83 -26.24 20.11
CA ALA A 168 -11.49 -25.68 18.93
C ALA A 168 -10.53 -24.80 18.10
N ALA A 169 -9.58 -24.12 18.76
CA ALA A 169 -8.59 -23.26 18.11
C ALA A 169 -7.37 -24.01 17.55
N LYS A 170 -7.12 -25.25 17.99
CA LYS A 170 -5.94 -26.04 17.60
C LYS A 170 -5.90 -26.26 16.09
N GLY A 171 -4.75 -25.96 15.47
CA GLY A 171 -4.52 -26.14 14.03
C GLY A 171 -5.18 -25.09 13.15
N ARG A 172 -5.90 -24.12 13.73
CA ARG A 172 -6.49 -23.01 12.99
C ARG A 172 -5.52 -21.84 12.90
N VAL A 173 -5.49 -21.20 11.74
CA VAL A 173 -4.77 -19.97 11.46
C VAL A 173 -5.72 -18.78 11.55
N PHE A 174 -5.17 -17.61 11.85
CA PHE A 174 -5.91 -16.37 11.96
C PHE A 174 -5.99 -15.68 10.59
N ARG A 175 -7.16 -15.12 10.28
CA ARG A 175 -7.36 -14.27 9.11
C ARG A 175 -8.35 -13.16 9.40
N VAL A 176 -8.01 -11.91 9.09
CA VAL A 176 -8.97 -10.80 8.99
C VAL A 176 -9.82 -11.00 7.73
N ARG A 177 -11.15 -10.95 7.86
CA ARG A 177 -12.10 -11.10 6.73
C ARG A 177 -12.14 -9.83 5.92
N GLU A 178 -11.35 -9.78 4.86
CA GLU A 178 -11.19 -8.65 3.94
C GLU A 178 -12.43 -8.41 3.07
N ASP A 179 -13.23 -9.45 2.86
CA ASP A 179 -14.50 -9.42 2.15
C ASP A 179 -15.64 -8.80 2.97
N LEU A 180 -15.40 -8.56 4.26
CA LEU A 180 -16.29 -7.83 5.16
C LEU A 180 -15.71 -6.46 5.50
N PRO A 181 -16.55 -5.47 5.88
CA PRO A 181 -16.05 -4.12 6.13
C PRO A 181 -14.99 -4.07 7.25
N VAL A 182 -13.82 -3.54 6.90
CA VAL A 182 -12.78 -3.07 7.83
C VAL A 182 -12.89 -1.55 7.86
N LYS A 183 -13.31 -0.98 8.99
CA LYS A 183 -13.59 0.46 9.11
C LYS A 183 -12.76 1.07 10.23
N LEU A 184 -12.02 2.12 9.89
CA LEU A 184 -11.33 3.00 10.82
C LEU A 184 -12.08 4.34 10.84
N ASP A 185 -12.50 4.80 12.01
CA ASP A 185 -13.08 6.14 12.14
C ASP A 185 -12.03 7.19 12.55
N ALA A 186 -12.45 8.46 12.59
CA ALA A 186 -11.59 9.59 12.94
C ALA A 186 -11.11 9.56 14.41
N ASP A 187 -11.81 8.84 15.29
CA ASP A 187 -11.44 8.71 16.70
C ASP A 187 -10.45 7.56 16.95
N GLY A 188 -10.10 6.81 15.91
CA GLY A 188 -9.20 5.65 15.99
C GLY A 188 -9.91 4.36 16.38
N ARG A 189 -11.24 4.31 16.31
CA ARG A 189 -12.00 3.07 16.48
C ARG A 189 -11.90 2.25 15.20
N LEU A 190 -11.42 1.02 15.34
CA LEU A 190 -11.30 0.05 14.26
C LEU A 190 -12.31 -1.07 14.48
N THR A 191 -13.20 -1.28 13.50
CA THR A 191 -14.17 -2.38 13.51
C THR A 191 -13.97 -3.29 12.30
N PHE A 192 -13.94 -4.61 12.53
CA PHE A 192 -13.73 -5.60 11.48
C PHE A 192 -14.22 -6.98 11.93
N ALA A 193 -14.19 -7.93 11.00
CA ALA A 193 -14.42 -9.33 11.28
C ALA A 193 -13.13 -10.13 11.05
N ALA A 194 -12.98 -11.22 11.80
CA ALA A 194 -11.87 -12.15 11.63
C ALA A 194 -12.36 -13.60 11.80
N ILE A 195 -11.56 -14.54 11.33
CA ILE A 195 -11.81 -15.96 11.46
C ILE A 195 -10.60 -16.71 12.02
N LEU A 196 -10.88 -17.83 12.69
CA LEU A 196 -9.93 -18.93 12.86
C LEU A 196 -10.38 -20.08 11.96
N PHE A 197 -9.58 -20.46 10.98
CA PHE A 197 -9.92 -21.52 10.02
C PHE A 197 -8.76 -22.47 9.80
N ILE A 198 -9.05 -23.65 9.24
CA ILE A 198 -8.01 -24.62 8.85
C ILE A 198 -7.89 -24.55 7.33
N PRO A 199 -6.73 -24.15 6.79
CA PRO A 199 -6.51 -24.13 5.35
C PRO A 199 -6.84 -25.48 4.69
N LYS A 200 -7.55 -25.43 3.55
CA LYS A 200 -7.96 -26.62 2.77
C LYS A 200 -8.85 -27.62 3.53
N SER A 201 -9.54 -27.20 4.59
CA SER A 201 -10.44 -28.06 5.36
C SER A 201 -11.89 -27.67 5.18
N GLU A 202 -12.78 -28.67 5.13
CA GLU A 202 -14.23 -28.50 5.20
C GLU A 202 -14.73 -28.17 6.62
N GLN A 203 -13.83 -28.15 7.61
CA GLN A 203 -14.22 -27.78 8.97
C GLN A 203 -14.66 -26.30 9.02
N PRO A 204 -15.83 -25.99 9.63
CA PRO A 204 -16.32 -24.62 9.68
C PRO A 204 -15.31 -23.67 10.31
N ALA A 205 -15.16 -22.47 9.75
CA ALA A 205 -14.40 -21.40 10.36
C ALA A 205 -15.07 -20.92 11.67
N LEU A 206 -14.26 -20.47 12.64
CA LEU A 206 -14.77 -19.76 13.81
C LEU A 206 -14.78 -18.28 13.48
N GLY A 207 -15.96 -17.66 13.42
CA GLY A 207 -16.10 -16.23 13.12
C GLY A 207 -16.10 -15.35 14.36
N PHE A 208 -15.55 -14.14 14.22
CA PHE A 208 -15.46 -13.13 15.27
C PHE A 208 -15.75 -11.74 14.71
N ARG A 209 -16.47 -10.93 15.49
CA ARG A 209 -16.53 -9.48 15.30
C ARG A 209 -15.65 -8.80 16.34
N LEU A 210 -14.88 -7.83 15.88
CA LEU A 210 -13.88 -7.15 16.68
C LEU A 210 -14.07 -5.65 16.63
N GLU A 211 -13.74 -5.07 17.76
CA GLU A 211 -13.62 -3.63 17.92
C GLU A 211 -12.32 -3.35 18.66
N LEU A 212 -11.59 -2.36 18.18
CA LEU A 212 -10.36 -1.85 18.81
C LEU A 212 -10.46 -0.34 18.92
N MET A 213 -9.75 0.20 19.90
CA MET A 213 -9.45 1.62 20.01
C MET A 213 -7.96 1.81 19.86
N ILE A 214 -7.55 2.60 18.88
CA ILE A 214 -6.16 2.94 18.60
C ILE A 214 -5.99 4.42 18.94
N LYS A 215 -4.98 4.74 19.74
CA LYS A 215 -4.64 6.11 20.12
C LYS A 215 -3.17 6.38 19.84
N ILE A 216 -2.91 7.56 19.30
CA ILE A 216 -1.56 8.12 19.17
C ILE A 216 -1.24 8.79 20.50
N ILE A 217 -0.12 8.38 21.12
CA ILE A 217 0.38 8.91 22.38
C ILE A 217 1.80 9.41 22.10
N LYS A 218 1.96 10.74 22.03
CA LYS A 218 3.21 11.39 21.61
C LYS A 218 3.65 10.86 20.24
N SER A 219 4.85 10.29 20.13
CA SER A 219 5.44 9.71 18.92
C SER A 219 5.22 8.20 18.80
N SER A 220 4.19 7.66 19.46
CA SER A 220 3.88 6.22 19.46
C SER A 220 2.38 6.00 19.30
N ALA A 221 1.99 4.80 18.91
CA ALA A 221 0.59 4.39 18.86
C ALA A 221 0.38 3.19 19.79
N ALA A 222 -0.79 3.13 20.41
CA ALA A 222 -1.21 2.02 21.24
C ALA A 222 -2.62 1.60 20.86
N ALA A 223 -2.89 0.30 20.92
CA ALA A 223 -4.20 -0.26 20.66
C ALA A 223 -4.73 -0.99 21.90
N ARG A 224 -6.03 -0.90 22.12
CA ARG A 224 -6.76 -1.67 23.12
C ARG A 224 -7.91 -2.41 22.46
N ILE A 225 -8.08 -3.68 22.82
CA ILE A 225 -9.26 -4.44 22.44
C ILE A 225 -10.49 -3.85 23.14
N ILE A 226 -11.40 -3.33 22.31
CA ILE A 226 -12.82 -3.05 22.50
C ILE A 226 -13.64 -4.20 23.07
N SER A 227 -13.88 -5.11 22.14
CA SER A 227 -14.70 -6.28 22.26
C SER A 227 -14.20 -7.31 21.26
N VAL A 228 -14.36 -8.59 21.61
CA VAL A 228 -14.22 -9.71 20.69
C VAL A 228 -15.43 -10.60 20.94
N GLN A 229 -16.26 -10.74 19.92
CA GLN A 229 -17.51 -11.50 20.02
C GLN A 229 -17.48 -12.62 19.01
N ARG A 230 -17.67 -13.87 19.47
CA ARG A 230 -17.89 -14.99 18.56
C ARG A 230 -19.20 -14.76 17.81
N ALA A 231 -19.16 -14.87 16.49
CA ALA A 231 -20.29 -14.58 15.63
C ALA A 231 -20.36 -15.57 14.47
N LYS A 232 -21.58 -15.85 14.01
CA LYS A 232 -21.78 -16.41 12.68
C LYS A 232 -21.58 -15.27 11.68
N LEU A 233 -20.51 -15.37 10.90
CA LEU A 233 -20.25 -14.44 9.80
C LEU A 233 -20.99 -14.94 8.55
N PRO A 234 -21.37 -14.04 7.63
CA PRO A 234 -21.78 -14.48 6.30
C PRO A 234 -20.64 -15.28 5.65
N ASP A 235 -21.04 -16.21 4.78
CA ASP A 235 -20.10 -17.00 3.98
C ASP A 235 -19.38 -16.09 3.00
#